data_AF-A0A9P4R2S5-F1
#
_entry.id   AF-A0A9P4R2S5-F1
#
_cell.length_a   1.000
_cell.length_b   1.000
_cell.length_c   1.000
_cell.angle_alpha   90.00
_cell.angle_beta   90.00
_cell.angle_gamma   90.00
#
_symmetry.space_group_name_H-M   'P 1'
#
loop_
_entity.id
_entity.type
_entity.pdbx_description
1 polymer ?
#
loop_
_entity_poly.entity_id
_entity_poly.type
_entity_poly.pdbx_seq_one_letter_code
_entity_poly.pdbx_strand_id
1 'polypeptide(L)'
;MVFGLTKTTHSPLTASDVRKRYDTRIDNFLQDVGEGGLGQFLSREEPLDRLFGWAKNARAKQHTTDQQLASQVTAYIQQTEECRKLERQRQELLKTKADLEGRLSRTLNELQNSKRAHHAETGRIMIQHSGDMSQLEAKMQDQRHQFLSELQQQAQQHKQDTTELITGHETERDRLISQLLVNVDDKQEWPDDKLKNNFLELHRLVGSVAASTREEFKFPTEGNIDSQLDPKGFFQRNNRGRGHFLIKGVIWEILRDCFFSSPFGFGALGPSDAREGLLTSFNDWRRLCDGDNDSSTATDYSVFERDHLANRWRNVTFQRIYMVSDKASGDPLSPVHRLRAQNIAVSKDRITKYLSSVAALSYNTVPDDAKEELQDTINLAGEIALQFGIHSSKLELIHADQDYGGDPKPGLLKVTHDADHGVSRQTIVPCKGRSQ
;
A
#
# COMPACT_ATOMS: atom_id res chain seq x y z
N MET A 1 -28.66 -124.66 -47.31
CA MET A 1 -29.95 -125.34 -47.53
C MET A 1 -29.86 -126.18 -48.80
N VAL A 2 -30.05 -127.48 -48.61
CA VAL A 2 -30.58 -128.51 -49.53
C VAL A 2 -30.05 -128.55 -50.97
N PHE A 3 -29.10 -129.47 -51.19
CA PHE A 3 -28.94 -130.21 -52.45
C PHE A 3 -30.15 -131.13 -52.66
N GLY A 4 -30.80 -131.04 -53.82
CA GLY A 4 -31.78 -132.03 -54.30
C GLY A 4 -31.17 -132.88 -55.41
N LEU A 5 -30.71 -134.08 -55.07
CA LEU A 5 -30.28 -135.12 -56.00
C LEU A 5 -31.47 -136.05 -56.28
N THR A 6 -32.02 -135.99 -57.50
CA THR A 6 -32.92 -137.03 -58.02
C THR A 6 -32.10 -138.11 -58.72
N LYS A 7 -32.13 -139.33 -58.14
CA LYS A 7 -31.59 -140.56 -58.71
C LYS A 7 -32.40 -140.98 -59.93
N THR A 8 -31.79 -141.05 -61.11
CA THR A 8 -32.29 -141.83 -62.24
C THR A 8 -31.43 -143.07 -62.41
N THR A 9 -32.08 -144.22 -62.25
CA THR A 9 -31.58 -145.57 -62.52
C THR A 9 -31.16 -145.70 -63.99
N HIS A 10 -29.86 -145.78 -64.24
CA HIS A 10 -29.30 -146.09 -65.55
C HIS A 10 -28.85 -147.56 -65.60
N SER A 11 -29.40 -148.28 -66.58
CA SER A 11 -28.87 -149.52 -67.15
C SER A 11 -27.35 -149.38 -67.44
N PRO A 12 -26.58 -150.49 -67.43
CA PRO A 12 -25.11 -150.42 -67.54
C PRO A 12 -24.69 -149.73 -68.84
N LEU A 13 -24.21 -148.50 -68.71
CA LEU A 13 -23.63 -147.68 -69.77
C LEU A 13 -22.28 -148.30 -70.15
N THR A 14 -22.16 -148.77 -71.39
CA THR A 14 -20.89 -149.23 -71.94
C THR A 14 -19.97 -148.04 -72.19
N ALA A 15 -18.64 -148.26 -72.17
CA ALA A 15 -17.63 -147.19 -72.32
C ALA A 15 -17.80 -146.35 -73.61
N SER A 16 -18.43 -146.91 -74.65
CA SER A 16 -18.79 -146.20 -75.89
C SER A 16 -19.90 -145.17 -75.67
N ASP A 17 -20.91 -145.47 -74.85
CA ASP A 17 -22.04 -144.57 -74.58
C ASP A 17 -21.65 -143.39 -73.67
N VAL A 18 -20.69 -143.61 -72.75
CA VAL A 18 -20.09 -142.55 -71.95
C VAL A 18 -19.25 -141.62 -72.82
N ARG A 19 -18.47 -142.16 -73.76
CA ARG A 19 -17.66 -141.36 -74.69
C ARG A 19 -18.53 -140.47 -75.58
N LYS A 20 -19.60 -141.03 -76.16
CA LYS A 20 -20.57 -140.26 -76.94
C LYS A 20 -21.23 -139.15 -76.12
N ARG A 21 -21.67 -139.44 -74.88
CA ARG A 21 -22.26 -138.41 -73.99
C ARG A 21 -21.28 -137.31 -73.60
N TYR A 22 -20.00 -137.63 -73.44
CA TYR A 22 -18.97 -136.64 -73.16
C TYR A 22 -18.65 -135.80 -74.40
N ASP A 23 -18.52 -136.42 -75.58
CA ASP A 23 -18.31 -135.69 -76.83
C ASP A 23 -19.47 -134.73 -77.12
N THR A 24 -20.72 -135.16 -76.94
CA THR A 24 -21.89 -134.27 -77.14
C THR A 24 -21.97 -133.16 -76.08
N ARG A 25 -21.52 -133.40 -74.84
CA ARG A 25 -21.47 -132.36 -73.81
C ARG A 25 -20.35 -131.36 -74.04
N ILE A 26 -19.22 -131.80 -74.57
CA ILE A 26 -18.11 -130.93 -74.96
C ILE A 26 -18.51 -130.10 -76.17
N ASP A 27 -19.17 -130.68 -77.17
CA ASP A 27 -19.71 -129.93 -78.31
C ASP A 27 -20.77 -128.91 -77.90
N ASN A 28 -21.72 -129.28 -77.03
CA ASN A 28 -22.72 -128.34 -76.51
C ASN A 28 -22.10 -127.23 -75.66
N PHE A 29 -21.04 -127.53 -74.89
CA PHE A 29 -20.30 -126.51 -74.12
C PHE A 29 -19.48 -125.57 -75.02
N LEU A 30 -18.89 -126.09 -76.10
CA LEU A 30 -18.20 -125.28 -77.10
C LEU A 30 -19.16 -124.42 -77.93
N GLN A 31 -20.43 -124.84 -78.10
CA GLN A 31 -21.48 -124.04 -78.72
C GLN A 31 -22.04 -122.95 -77.79
N ASP A 32 -22.18 -123.19 -76.48
CA ASP A 32 -22.71 -122.20 -75.52
C ASP A 32 -21.67 -121.15 -75.09
N VAL A 33 -20.37 -121.43 -75.24
CA VAL A 33 -19.28 -120.54 -74.83
C VAL A 33 -18.62 -119.86 -76.03
N GLY A 34 -19.40 -119.06 -76.74
CA GLY A 34 -18.89 -117.78 -77.25
C GLY A 34 -18.59 -117.66 -78.76
N GLU A 35 -19.35 -116.77 -79.39
CA GLU A 35 -19.08 -116.06 -80.66
C GLU A 35 -17.83 -115.15 -80.61
N GLY A 36 -16.85 -115.44 -79.75
CA GLY A 36 -15.72 -114.54 -79.50
C GLY A 36 -14.45 -115.26 -79.11
N GLY A 37 -13.82 -115.96 -80.07
CA GLY A 37 -12.38 -116.23 -80.00
C GLY A 37 -11.92 -117.66 -79.69
N LEU A 38 -12.70 -118.69 -80.05
CA LEU A 38 -12.29 -120.10 -79.91
C LEU A 38 -11.90 -120.81 -81.22
N GLY A 39 -11.61 -120.06 -82.29
CA GLY A 39 -11.09 -120.62 -83.56
C GLY A 39 -9.72 -121.33 -83.44
N GLN A 40 -9.07 -121.29 -82.28
CA GLN A 40 -7.81 -121.97 -82.00
C GLN A 40 -7.95 -123.39 -81.43
N PHE A 41 -9.17 -123.93 -81.26
CA PHE A 41 -9.36 -125.25 -80.62
C PHE A 41 -9.72 -126.38 -81.61
N LEU A 42 -9.69 -126.14 -82.92
CA LEU A 42 -10.18 -127.07 -83.97
C LEU A 42 -9.10 -127.67 -84.91
N SER A 43 -7.89 -127.98 -84.42
CA SER A 43 -6.94 -128.82 -85.16
C SER A 43 -6.28 -129.90 -84.28
N ARG A 44 -6.04 -131.06 -84.92
CA ARG A 44 -5.69 -132.39 -84.39
C ARG A 44 -4.61 -132.39 -83.28
N GLU A 45 -4.92 -133.19 -82.25
CA GLU A 45 -4.12 -133.70 -81.11
C GLU A 45 -3.97 -132.75 -79.89
N GLU A 46 -4.70 -133.10 -78.81
CA GLU A 46 -4.69 -132.58 -77.41
C GLU A 46 -5.54 -131.32 -77.04
N PRO A 47 -6.89 -131.42 -77.07
CA PRO A 47 -7.79 -130.36 -76.63
C PRO A 47 -7.85 -130.12 -75.11
N LEU A 48 -7.55 -131.13 -74.27
CA LEU A 48 -7.58 -131.01 -72.81
C LEU A 48 -6.47 -130.11 -72.25
N ASP A 49 -5.26 -130.22 -72.78
CA ASP A 49 -4.13 -129.40 -72.33
C ASP A 49 -4.30 -127.93 -72.68
N ARG A 50 -4.96 -127.61 -73.80
CA ARG A 50 -5.34 -126.23 -74.11
C ARG A 50 -6.45 -125.71 -73.21
N LEU A 51 -7.40 -126.54 -72.77
CA LEU A 51 -8.44 -126.13 -71.82
C LEU A 51 -7.85 -125.88 -70.42
N PHE A 52 -6.93 -126.73 -69.96
CA PHE A 52 -6.18 -126.50 -68.72
C PHE A 52 -5.25 -125.29 -68.85
N GLY A 53 -4.61 -125.10 -70.01
CA GLY A 53 -3.83 -123.90 -70.33
C GLY A 53 -4.68 -122.62 -70.32
N TRP A 54 -5.89 -122.67 -70.87
CA TRP A 54 -6.86 -121.58 -70.83
C TRP A 54 -7.34 -121.31 -69.40
N ALA A 55 -7.72 -122.34 -68.63
CA ALA A 55 -8.17 -122.18 -67.25
C ALA A 55 -7.05 -121.64 -66.34
N LYS A 56 -5.81 -122.07 -66.57
CA LYS A 56 -4.62 -121.53 -65.90
C LYS A 56 -4.38 -120.06 -66.29
N ASN A 57 -4.53 -119.71 -67.57
CA ASN A 57 -4.47 -118.33 -68.04
C ASN A 57 -5.62 -117.46 -67.51
N ALA A 58 -6.84 -118.00 -67.40
CA ALA A 58 -8.00 -117.30 -66.88
C ALA A 58 -7.85 -117.03 -65.37
N ARG A 59 -7.39 -118.01 -64.58
CA ARG A 59 -7.03 -117.81 -63.17
C ARG A 59 -5.85 -116.86 -63.00
N ALA A 60 -4.84 -116.93 -63.85
CA ALA A 60 -3.73 -115.98 -63.82
C ALA A 60 -4.21 -114.55 -64.14
N LYS A 61 -5.06 -114.38 -65.16
CA LYS A 61 -5.70 -113.10 -65.47
C LYS A 61 -6.58 -112.59 -64.33
N GLN A 62 -7.39 -113.46 -63.72
CA GLN A 62 -8.22 -113.13 -62.56
C GLN A 62 -7.36 -112.68 -61.37
N HIS A 63 -6.28 -113.40 -61.06
CA HIS A 63 -5.35 -113.00 -60.00
C HIS A 63 -4.69 -111.66 -60.32
N THR A 64 -4.30 -111.41 -61.58
CA THR A 64 -3.76 -110.12 -62.01
C THR A 64 -4.79 -109.00 -61.87
N THR A 65 -6.05 -109.23 -62.25
CA THR A 65 -7.12 -108.23 -62.08
C THR A 65 -7.46 -107.99 -60.61
N ASP A 66 -7.46 -109.04 -59.78
CA ASP A 66 -7.69 -108.91 -58.33
C ASP A 66 -6.54 -108.16 -57.65
N GLN A 67 -5.31 -108.40 -58.07
CA GLN A 67 -4.13 -107.66 -57.59
C GLN A 67 -4.16 -106.20 -58.05
N GLN A 68 -4.57 -105.93 -59.30
CA GLN A 68 -4.79 -104.58 -59.80
C GLN A 68 -5.91 -103.88 -59.03
N LEU A 69 -7.04 -104.56 -58.78
CA LEU A 69 -8.16 -104.02 -58.02
C LEU A 69 -7.74 -103.75 -56.57
N ALA A 70 -7.03 -104.65 -55.91
CA ALA A 70 -6.50 -104.45 -54.57
C ALA A 70 -5.55 -103.25 -54.50
N SER A 71 -4.70 -103.06 -55.52
CA SER A 71 -3.83 -101.89 -55.63
C SER A 71 -4.63 -100.59 -55.81
N GLN A 72 -5.69 -100.61 -56.62
CA GLN A 72 -6.60 -99.46 -56.82
C GLN A 72 -7.39 -99.13 -55.56
N VAL A 73 -7.88 -100.13 -54.84
CA VAL A 73 -8.58 -99.96 -53.55
C VAL A 73 -7.63 -99.35 -52.52
N THR A 74 -6.38 -99.83 -52.44
CA THR A 74 -5.37 -99.27 -51.53
C THR A 74 -5.04 -97.83 -51.89
N ALA A 75 -4.85 -97.52 -53.17
CA ALA A 75 -4.63 -96.16 -53.65
C ALA A 75 -5.83 -95.24 -53.35
N TYR A 76 -7.07 -95.73 -53.52
CA TYR A 76 -8.28 -95.01 -53.17
C TYR A 76 -8.38 -94.74 -51.67
N ILE A 77 -8.09 -95.73 -50.82
CA ILE A 77 -8.06 -95.55 -49.36
C ILE A 77 -7.03 -94.49 -48.98
N GLN A 78 -5.81 -94.57 -49.50
CA GLN A 78 -4.77 -93.55 -49.27
C GLN A 78 -5.23 -92.16 -49.69
N GLN A 79 -5.84 -92.03 -50.87
CA GLN A 79 -6.39 -90.76 -51.34
C GLN A 79 -7.50 -90.24 -50.42
N THR A 80 -8.40 -91.10 -49.94
CA THR A 80 -9.45 -90.68 -48.99
C THR A 80 -8.88 -90.26 -47.63
N GLU A 81 -7.81 -90.90 -47.16
CA GLU A 81 -7.11 -90.51 -45.93
C GLU A 81 -6.40 -89.17 -46.08
N GLU A 82 -5.75 -88.93 -47.22
CA GLU A 82 -5.15 -87.64 -47.56
C GLU A 82 -6.21 -86.54 -47.65
N CYS A 83 -7.34 -86.79 -48.30
CA CYS A 83 -8.47 -85.86 -48.33
C CYS A 83 -8.99 -85.56 -46.91
N ARG A 84 -9.11 -86.57 -46.04
CA ARG A 84 -9.51 -86.36 -44.63
C ARG A 84 -8.48 -85.54 -43.86
N LYS A 85 -7.19 -85.74 -44.11
CA LYS A 85 -6.10 -84.98 -43.47
C LYS A 85 -6.14 -83.52 -43.91
N LEU A 86 -6.28 -83.27 -45.22
CA LEU A 86 -6.42 -81.92 -45.78
C LEU A 86 -7.67 -81.21 -45.26
N GLU A 87 -8.79 -81.93 -45.11
CA GLU A 87 -10.02 -81.34 -44.55
C GLU A 87 -9.84 -80.95 -43.07
N ARG A 88 -9.15 -81.76 -42.26
CA ARG A 88 -8.79 -81.38 -40.88
C ARG A 88 -7.88 -80.15 -40.84
N GLN A 89 -6.86 -80.11 -41.71
CA GLN A 89 -5.97 -78.94 -41.81
C GLN A 89 -6.73 -77.69 -42.22
N ARG A 90 -7.67 -77.80 -43.17
CA ARG A 90 -8.54 -76.71 -43.58
C ARG A 90 -9.41 -76.21 -42.43
N GLN A 91 -10.02 -77.11 -41.66
CA GLN A 91 -10.82 -76.73 -40.48
C GLN A 91 -9.98 -76.01 -39.43
N GLU A 92 -8.75 -76.47 -39.18
CA GLU A 92 -7.83 -75.82 -38.24
C GLU A 92 -7.40 -74.43 -38.72
N LEU A 93 -7.11 -74.28 -40.02
CA LEU A 93 -6.83 -72.99 -40.63
C LEU A 93 -8.03 -72.02 -40.55
N LEU A 94 -9.26 -72.54 -40.70
CA LEU A 94 -10.46 -71.71 -40.53
C LEU A 94 -10.66 -71.24 -39.08
N LYS A 95 -10.38 -72.11 -38.09
CA LYS A 95 -10.41 -71.72 -36.68
C LYS A 95 -9.37 -70.66 -36.35
N THR A 96 -8.11 -70.89 -36.76
CA THR A 96 -7.04 -69.91 -36.52
C THR A 96 -7.29 -68.59 -37.24
N LYS A 97 -7.86 -68.61 -38.45
CA LYS A 97 -8.33 -67.41 -39.15
C LYS A 97 -9.39 -66.66 -38.33
N ALA A 98 -10.43 -67.35 -37.85
CA ALA A 98 -11.49 -66.74 -37.05
C ALA A 98 -10.96 -66.13 -35.74
N ASP A 99 -10.02 -66.83 -35.07
CA ASP A 99 -9.37 -66.33 -33.87
C ASP A 99 -8.52 -65.07 -34.15
N LEU A 100 -7.77 -65.06 -35.25
CA LEU A 100 -7.00 -63.89 -35.68
C LEU A 100 -7.89 -62.71 -36.04
N GLU A 101 -8.99 -62.93 -36.76
CA GLU A 101 -9.98 -61.89 -37.07
C GLU A 101 -10.63 -61.33 -35.79
N GLY A 102 -10.96 -62.20 -34.84
CA GLY A 102 -11.48 -61.79 -33.53
C GLY A 102 -10.47 -61.02 -32.67
N ARG A 103 -9.18 -61.36 -32.75
CA ARG A 103 -8.10 -60.59 -32.12
C ARG A 103 -7.91 -59.24 -32.81
N LEU A 104 -7.88 -59.21 -34.14
CA LEU A 104 -7.74 -57.99 -34.93
C LEU A 104 -8.86 -57.01 -34.62
N SER A 105 -10.11 -57.46 -34.61
CA SER A 105 -11.27 -56.64 -34.26
C SER A 105 -11.16 -56.04 -32.85
N ARG A 106 -10.75 -56.83 -31.86
CA ARG A 106 -10.50 -56.34 -30.49
C ARG A 106 -9.41 -55.28 -30.44
N THR A 107 -8.27 -55.54 -31.07
CA THR A 107 -7.15 -54.57 -31.10
C THR A 107 -7.51 -53.27 -31.83
N LEU A 108 -8.32 -53.34 -32.90
CA LEU A 108 -8.81 -52.15 -33.60
C LEU A 108 -9.75 -51.33 -32.72
N ASN A 109 -10.64 -51.99 -31.98
CA ASN A 109 -11.54 -51.31 -31.04
C ASN A 109 -10.75 -50.67 -29.88
N GLU A 110 -9.77 -51.38 -29.32
CA GLU A 110 -8.87 -50.85 -28.29
C GLU A 110 -8.08 -49.63 -28.78
N LEU A 111 -7.52 -49.71 -30.00
CA LEU A 111 -6.81 -48.60 -30.62
C LEU A 111 -7.73 -47.40 -30.85
N GLN A 112 -8.95 -47.62 -31.32
CA GLN A 112 -9.92 -46.55 -31.54
C GLN A 112 -10.36 -45.90 -30.22
N ASN A 113 -10.59 -46.70 -29.17
CA ASN A 113 -10.93 -46.20 -27.85
C ASN A 113 -9.77 -45.41 -27.23
N SER A 114 -8.54 -45.93 -27.32
CA SER A 114 -7.32 -45.24 -26.89
C SER A 114 -7.14 -43.91 -27.63
N LYS A 115 -7.33 -43.89 -28.96
CA LYS A 115 -7.28 -42.67 -29.77
C LYS A 115 -8.30 -41.63 -29.33
N ARG A 116 -9.54 -42.04 -29.03
CA ARG A 116 -10.59 -41.14 -28.51
C ARG A 116 -10.22 -40.59 -27.12
N ALA A 117 -9.73 -41.45 -26.23
CA ALA A 117 -9.30 -41.05 -24.89
C ALA A 117 -8.14 -40.04 -24.94
N HIS A 118 -7.11 -40.32 -25.74
CA HIS A 118 -6.00 -39.38 -25.96
C HIS A 118 -6.47 -38.05 -26.56
N HIS A 119 -7.38 -38.08 -27.55
CA HIS A 119 -7.89 -36.85 -28.14
C HIS A 119 -8.68 -36.01 -27.12
N ALA A 120 -9.51 -36.65 -26.29
CA ALA A 120 -10.23 -35.97 -25.21
C ALA A 120 -9.27 -35.36 -24.18
N GLU A 121 -8.21 -36.08 -23.82
CA GLU A 121 -7.21 -35.60 -22.87
C GLU A 121 -6.39 -34.43 -23.45
N THR A 122 -5.95 -34.53 -24.71
CA THR A 122 -5.29 -33.42 -25.40
C THR A 122 -6.20 -32.19 -25.46
N GLY A 123 -7.49 -32.37 -25.74
CA GLY A 123 -8.47 -31.28 -25.71
C GLY A 123 -8.61 -30.65 -24.33
N ARG A 124 -8.67 -31.46 -23.27
CA ARG A 124 -8.73 -31.01 -21.88
C ARG A 124 -7.49 -30.20 -21.49
N ILE A 125 -6.29 -30.70 -21.81
CA ILE A 125 -5.02 -30.01 -21.55
C ILE A 125 -4.97 -28.69 -22.31
N MET A 126 -5.42 -28.67 -23.58
CA MET A 126 -5.42 -27.44 -24.39
C MET A 126 -6.36 -26.37 -23.81
N ILE A 127 -7.56 -26.76 -23.38
CA ILE A 127 -8.51 -25.85 -22.71
C ILE A 127 -7.93 -25.34 -21.41
N GLN A 128 -7.38 -26.23 -20.56
CA GLN A 128 -6.76 -25.84 -19.30
C GLN A 128 -5.60 -24.87 -19.52
N HIS A 129 -4.66 -25.20 -20.40
CA HIS A 129 -3.53 -24.34 -20.72
C HIS A 129 -3.98 -22.98 -21.28
N SER A 130 -5.03 -22.95 -22.12
CA SER A 130 -5.58 -21.68 -22.62
C SER A 130 -6.16 -20.83 -21.48
N GLY A 131 -6.86 -21.45 -20.53
CA GLY A 131 -7.41 -20.77 -19.36
C GLY A 131 -6.32 -20.24 -18.43
N ASP A 132 -5.31 -21.06 -18.16
CA ASP A 132 -4.16 -20.68 -17.32
C ASP A 132 -3.37 -19.52 -17.95
N MET A 133 -3.18 -19.55 -19.28
CA MET A 133 -2.55 -18.45 -20.02
C MET A 133 -3.36 -17.15 -19.96
N SER A 134 -4.68 -17.21 -20.17
CA SER A 134 -5.53 -16.02 -20.03
C SER A 134 -5.53 -15.45 -18.62
N GLN A 135 -5.50 -16.31 -17.59
CA GLN A 135 -5.38 -15.85 -16.19
C GLN A 135 -4.02 -15.20 -15.91
N LEU A 136 -2.94 -15.75 -16.47
CA LEU A 136 -1.60 -15.19 -16.33
C LEU A 136 -1.51 -13.81 -17.02
N GLU A 137 -2.05 -13.69 -18.23
CA GLU A 137 -2.13 -12.42 -18.97
C GLU A 137 -2.90 -11.36 -18.19
N ALA A 138 -4.08 -11.72 -17.64
CA ALA A 138 -4.86 -10.82 -16.80
C ALA A 138 -4.08 -10.36 -15.56
N LYS A 139 -3.41 -11.26 -14.86
CA LYS A 139 -2.56 -10.91 -13.69
C LYS A 139 -1.40 -10.01 -14.08
N MET A 140 -0.74 -10.27 -15.21
CA MET A 140 0.35 -9.42 -15.69
C MET A 140 -0.15 -8.03 -16.08
N GLN A 141 -1.34 -7.94 -16.66
CA GLN A 141 -1.95 -6.65 -17.01
C GLN A 141 -2.35 -5.86 -15.76
N ASP A 142 -2.91 -6.53 -14.75
CA ASP A 142 -3.24 -5.91 -13.45
C ASP A 142 -1.99 -5.41 -12.73
N GLN A 143 -0.92 -6.23 -12.68
CA GLN A 143 0.37 -5.80 -12.11
C GLN A 143 0.92 -4.58 -12.86
N ARG A 144 0.85 -4.58 -14.19
CA ARG A 144 1.29 -3.43 -14.99
C ARG A 144 0.48 -2.17 -14.68
N HIS A 145 -0.85 -2.30 -14.51
CA HIS A 145 -1.69 -1.18 -14.11
C HIS A 145 -1.37 -0.68 -12.70
N GLN A 146 -1.13 -1.58 -11.75
CA GLN A 146 -0.69 -1.23 -10.39
C GLN A 146 0.64 -0.46 -10.41
N PHE A 147 1.66 -0.99 -11.09
CA PHE A 147 2.95 -0.32 -11.22
C PHE A 147 2.85 1.06 -11.89
N LEU A 148 2.04 1.21 -12.94
CA LEU A 148 1.84 2.51 -13.59
C LEU A 148 1.13 3.50 -12.66
N SER A 149 0.15 3.04 -11.89
CA SER A 149 -0.55 3.86 -10.90
C SER A 149 0.38 4.31 -9.77
N GLU A 150 1.18 3.40 -9.22
CA GLU A 150 2.19 3.71 -8.19
C GLU A 150 3.23 4.70 -8.70
N LEU A 151 3.73 4.50 -9.92
CA LEU A 151 4.71 5.40 -10.54
C LEU A 151 4.12 6.81 -10.73
N GLN A 152 2.85 6.91 -11.14
CA GLN A 152 2.16 8.18 -11.29
C GLN A 152 1.93 8.86 -9.93
N GLN A 153 1.53 8.09 -8.91
CA GLN A 153 1.35 8.60 -7.54
C GLN A 153 2.68 9.11 -6.98
N GLN A 154 3.77 8.37 -7.15
CA GLN A 154 5.10 8.76 -6.70
C GLN A 154 5.60 10.01 -7.44
N ALA A 155 5.34 10.13 -8.74
CA ALA A 155 5.67 11.33 -9.51
C ALA A 155 4.87 12.56 -9.04
N GLN A 156 3.59 12.39 -8.71
CA GLN A 156 2.76 13.45 -8.14
C GLN A 156 3.24 13.87 -6.75
N GLN A 157 3.54 12.90 -5.89
CA GLN A 157 4.08 13.15 -4.55
C GLN A 157 5.41 13.90 -4.64
N HIS A 158 6.35 13.40 -5.44
CA HIS A 158 7.64 14.05 -5.65
C HIS A 158 7.47 15.49 -6.17
N LYS A 159 6.52 15.74 -7.08
CA LYS A 159 6.22 17.08 -7.57
C LYS A 159 5.68 17.99 -6.46
N GLN A 160 4.80 17.48 -5.60
CA GLN A 160 4.29 18.21 -4.44
C GLN A 160 5.43 18.54 -3.46
N ASP A 161 6.21 17.53 -3.05
CA ASP A 161 7.35 17.68 -2.15
C ASP A 161 8.36 18.70 -2.68
N THR A 162 8.68 18.63 -3.99
CA THR A 162 9.59 19.59 -4.62
C THR A 162 9.02 21.01 -4.62
N THR A 163 7.71 21.15 -4.83
CA THR A 163 7.05 22.47 -4.83
C THR A 163 7.02 23.05 -3.42
N GLU A 164 6.69 22.25 -2.41
CA GLU A 164 6.74 22.63 -1.00
C GLU A 164 8.16 23.00 -0.54
N LEU A 165 9.16 22.26 -1.00
CA LEU A 165 10.55 22.57 -0.70
C LEU A 165 10.99 23.88 -1.36
N ILE A 166 10.60 24.12 -2.62
CA ILE A 166 10.89 25.37 -3.32
C ILE A 166 10.23 26.55 -2.62
N THR A 167 8.94 26.47 -2.27
CA THR A 167 8.25 27.56 -1.57
C THR A 167 8.79 27.76 -0.16
N GLY A 168 9.16 26.68 0.54
CA GLY A 168 9.87 26.74 1.82
C GLY A 168 11.23 27.42 1.70
N HIS A 169 11.99 27.12 0.64
CA HIS A 169 13.27 27.77 0.36
C HIS A 169 13.09 29.25 -0.03
N GLU A 170 12.07 29.60 -0.81
CA GLU A 170 11.78 30.98 -1.17
C GLU A 170 11.38 31.80 0.04
N THR A 171 10.52 31.27 0.90
CA THR A 171 10.11 31.93 2.15
C THR A 171 11.27 32.09 3.13
N GLU A 172 12.11 31.07 3.30
CA GLU A 172 13.30 31.16 4.16
C GLU A 172 14.35 32.09 3.54
N ARG A 173 14.55 32.07 2.22
CA ARG A 173 15.40 33.02 1.51
C ARG A 173 14.90 34.44 1.72
N ASP A 174 13.61 34.70 1.57
CA ASP A 174 13.03 36.03 1.75
C ASP A 174 13.06 36.47 3.21
N ARG A 175 12.93 35.54 4.17
CA ARG A 175 13.16 35.77 5.59
C ARG A 175 14.63 36.13 5.87
N LEU A 176 15.57 35.38 5.33
CA LEU A 176 17.01 35.61 5.49
C LEU A 176 17.44 36.89 4.78
N ILE A 177 16.88 37.21 3.61
CA ILE A 177 17.07 38.50 2.93
C ILE A 177 16.47 39.62 3.76
N SER A 178 15.29 39.44 4.35
CA SER A 178 14.69 40.43 5.27
C SER A 178 15.53 40.60 6.54
N GLN A 179 16.16 39.53 7.04
CA GLN A 179 17.08 39.58 8.17
C GLN A 179 18.42 40.23 7.77
N LEU A 180 18.94 39.94 6.57
CA LEU A 180 20.21 40.49 6.07
C LEU A 180 20.07 41.96 5.69
N LEU A 181 19.00 42.37 5.01
CA LEU A 181 18.69 43.77 4.72
C LEU A 181 18.45 44.61 6.00
N VAL A 182 18.19 43.95 7.14
CA VAL A 182 18.05 44.57 8.47
C VAL A 182 19.35 44.44 9.30
N ASN A 183 20.30 43.59 8.91
CA ASN A 183 21.53 43.27 9.67
C ASN A 183 22.85 43.56 8.90
N VAL A 184 22.89 44.53 7.97
CA VAL A 184 24.16 44.87 7.29
C VAL A 184 25.09 45.73 8.16
N ASP A 185 24.62 46.26 9.29
CA ASP A 185 25.50 46.91 10.27
C ASP A 185 25.04 46.57 11.70
N ASP A 186 25.92 45.92 12.48
CA ASP A 186 25.78 45.71 13.94
C ASP A 186 25.64 47.05 14.73
N LYS A 187 25.62 48.20 14.03
CA LYS A 187 25.42 49.55 14.55
C LYS A 187 24.11 50.21 14.13
N GLN A 188 23.34 49.60 13.22
CA GLN A 188 22.13 50.24 12.72
C GLN A 188 20.90 49.73 13.47
N GLU A 189 20.30 50.65 14.23
CA GLU A 189 19.05 50.44 14.95
C GLU A 189 17.97 49.95 13.97
N TRP A 190 17.24 48.89 14.31
CA TRP A 190 16.03 48.50 13.58
C TRP A 190 15.15 49.75 13.37
N PRO A 191 14.48 49.91 12.21
CA PRO A 191 13.66 51.09 11.97
C PRO A 191 12.60 51.22 13.05
N ASP A 192 12.67 52.33 13.81
CA ASP A 192 11.79 52.67 14.93
C ASP A 192 10.29 52.53 14.57
N ASP A 193 9.97 52.56 13.28
CA ASP A 193 8.62 52.46 12.71
C ASP A 193 7.89 51.16 13.06
N LYS A 194 8.56 49.99 13.14
CA LYS A 194 7.87 48.73 13.48
C LYS A 194 7.46 48.71 14.95
N LEU A 195 8.37 49.08 15.84
CA LEU A 195 8.09 49.19 17.28
C LEU A 195 7.02 50.26 17.54
N LYS A 196 7.11 51.39 16.83
CA LYS A 196 6.10 52.45 16.84
C LYS A 196 4.72 51.93 16.42
N ASN A 197 4.64 51.18 15.32
CA ASN A 197 3.38 50.61 14.84
C ASN A 197 2.80 49.60 15.84
N ASN A 198 3.63 48.70 16.39
CA ASN A 198 3.21 47.76 17.43
C ASN A 198 2.70 48.49 18.68
N PHE A 199 3.38 49.56 19.08
CA PHE A 199 2.98 50.37 20.24
C PHE A 199 1.67 51.13 19.97
N LEU A 200 1.48 51.69 18.77
CA LEU A 200 0.21 52.30 18.35
C LEU A 200 -0.93 51.27 18.31
N GLU A 201 -0.64 50.05 17.90
CA GLU A 201 -1.60 48.95 17.90
C GLU A 201 -1.96 48.54 19.34
N LEU A 202 -0.99 48.47 20.25
CA LEU A 202 -1.25 48.26 21.67
C LEU A 202 -2.17 49.36 22.24
N HIS A 203 -1.93 50.62 21.87
CA HIS A 203 -2.82 51.74 22.22
C HIS A 203 -4.23 51.56 21.69
N ARG A 204 -4.37 51.07 20.45
CA ARG A 204 -5.65 50.80 19.81
C ARG A 204 -6.40 49.67 20.54
N LEU A 205 -5.71 48.57 20.85
CA LEU A 205 -6.27 47.42 21.55
C LEU A 205 -6.71 47.78 22.97
N VAL A 206 -5.87 48.46 23.76
CA VAL A 206 -6.26 48.96 25.09
C VAL A 206 -7.46 49.91 24.98
N GLY A 207 -7.49 50.75 23.94
CA GLY A 207 -8.62 51.63 23.65
C GLY A 207 -9.92 50.90 23.29
N SER A 208 -9.82 49.77 22.58
CA SER A 208 -10.93 48.88 22.24
C SER A 208 -11.49 48.20 23.48
N VAL A 209 -10.61 47.63 24.31
CA VAL A 209 -11.01 46.94 25.54
C VAL A 209 -11.73 47.89 26.50
N ALA A 210 -11.22 49.11 26.63
CA ALA A 210 -11.78 50.15 27.48
C ALA A 210 -12.80 51.05 26.76
N ALA A 211 -13.36 50.67 25.60
CA ALA A 211 -14.21 51.56 24.81
C ALA A 211 -15.46 52.01 25.57
N SER A 212 -15.85 53.28 25.43
CA SER A 212 -17.05 53.85 26.07
C SER A 212 -18.36 53.29 25.51
N THR A 213 -18.32 52.63 24.35
CA THR A 213 -19.45 51.96 23.70
C THR A 213 -19.76 50.59 24.33
N ARG A 214 -18.87 50.05 25.18
CA ARG A 214 -19.11 48.80 25.90
C ARG A 214 -20.00 49.05 27.11
N GLU A 215 -21.28 48.72 26.97
CA GLU A 215 -22.29 48.84 28.02
C GLU A 215 -21.92 48.02 29.26
N GLU A 216 -21.17 46.92 29.06
CA GLU A 216 -20.73 46.02 30.12
C GLU A 216 -19.81 46.70 31.13
N PHE A 217 -19.09 47.74 30.71
CA PHE A 217 -18.11 48.44 31.54
C PHE A 217 -18.55 49.85 31.95
N LYS A 218 -19.84 50.19 31.79
CA LYS A 218 -20.36 51.46 32.26
C LYS A 218 -20.45 51.47 33.78
N PHE A 219 -20.05 52.59 34.37
CA PHE A 219 -20.21 52.82 35.80
C PHE A 219 -21.61 53.38 36.07
N PRO A 220 -22.33 52.89 37.09
CA PRO A 220 -23.65 53.38 37.44
C PRO A 220 -23.61 54.84 37.90
N THR A 221 -24.53 55.66 37.39
CA THR A 221 -24.56 57.11 37.65
C THR A 221 -24.85 57.46 39.11
N GLU A 222 -25.53 56.58 39.84
CA GLU A 222 -26.00 56.82 41.22
C GLU A 222 -25.31 55.94 42.29
N GLY A 223 -24.30 55.15 41.91
CA GLY A 223 -23.58 54.27 42.84
C GLY A 223 -22.37 54.92 43.52
N ASN A 224 -22.11 54.58 44.78
CA ASN A 224 -20.80 54.76 45.38
C ASN A 224 -19.87 53.66 44.85
N ILE A 225 -18.81 54.05 44.17
CA ILE A 225 -17.82 53.13 43.63
C ILE A 225 -16.85 52.77 44.76
N ASP A 226 -16.60 51.47 44.92
CA ASP A 226 -15.67 50.98 45.94
C ASP A 226 -14.29 51.60 45.75
N SER A 227 -13.67 51.97 46.87
CA SER A 227 -12.26 52.36 46.98
C SER A 227 -11.29 51.37 46.31
N GLN A 228 -11.64 50.09 46.18
CA GLN A 228 -10.81 49.12 45.44
C GLN A 228 -10.86 49.32 43.91
N LEU A 229 -11.98 49.83 43.38
CA LEU A 229 -12.17 50.08 41.94
C LEU A 229 -11.72 51.47 41.52
N ASP A 230 -11.77 52.43 42.45
CA ASP A 230 -11.27 53.79 42.30
C ASP A 230 -10.34 54.19 43.46
N PRO A 231 -9.16 53.55 43.60
CA PRO A 231 -8.24 53.81 44.71
C PRO A 231 -7.67 55.23 44.70
N LYS A 232 -7.68 55.88 43.53
CA LYS A 232 -7.15 57.22 43.36
C LYS A 232 -8.24 58.28 43.40
N GLY A 233 -9.53 57.95 43.57
CA GLY A 233 -10.62 58.93 43.59
C GLY A 233 -10.87 59.66 42.26
N PHE A 234 -10.65 58.99 41.13
CA PHE A 234 -10.95 59.47 39.79
C PHE A 234 -12.36 60.04 39.65
N PHE A 235 -13.39 59.36 40.16
CA PHE A 235 -14.77 59.81 40.04
C PHE A 235 -15.12 60.99 40.97
N GLN A 236 -14.30 61.25 41.99
CA GLN A 236 -14.41 62.46 42.80
C GLN A 236 -13.81 63.67 42.07
N ARG A 237 -12.79 63.45 41.24
CA ARG A 237 -12.11 64.51 40.45
C ARG A 237 -12.73 64.76 39.08
N ASN A 238 -13.35 63.75 38.48
CA ASN A 238 -13.86 63.79 37.10
C ASN A 238 -15.36 63.42 37.04
N ASN A 239 -16.05 63.92 36.02
CA ASN A 239 -17.47 63.61 35.80
C ASN A 239 -17.71 62.10 35.55
N ARG A 240 -18.82 61.57 36.08
CA ARG A 240 -19.21 60.15 36.05
C ARG A 240 -19.41 59.50 34.65
N GLY A 241 -19.26 60.25 33.56
CA GLY A 241 -19.28 59.73 32.17
C GLY A 241 -17.90 59.32 31.61
N ARG A 242 -16.83 59.49 32.39
CA ARG A 242 -15.43 59.29 31.95
C ARG A 242 -14.81 57.97 32.43
N GLY A 243 -15.62 57.01 32.89
CA GLY A 243 -15.13 55.74 33.45
C GLY A 243 -14.23 54.92 32.53
N HIS A 244 -14.40 55.03 31.21
CA HIS A 244 -13.53 54.40 30.21
C HIS A 244 -12.05 54.84 30.34
N PHE A 245 -11.78 56.09 30.75
CA PHE A 245 -10.41 56.56 30.99
C PHE A 245 -9.80 55.94 32.24
N LEU A 246 -10.60 55.66 33.28
CA LEU A 246 -10.15 54.95 34.47
C LEU A 246 -9.76 53.51 34.11
N ILE A 247 -10.64 52.79 33.40
CA ILE A 247 -10.38 51.41 32.96
C ILE A 247 -9.09 51.36 32.12
N LYS A 248 -8.97 52.26 31.15
CA LYS A 248 -7.78 52.39 30.33
C LYS A 248 -6.52 52.65 31.17
N GLY A 249 -6.61 53.55 32.13
CA GLY A 249 -5.50 53.86 33.05
C GLY A 249 -5.06 52.67 33.89
N VAL A 250 -6.01 51.89 34.41
CA VAL A 250 -5.73 50.68 35.21
C VAL A 250 -5.12 49.58 34.34
N ILE A 251 -5.62 49.37 33.12
CA ILE A 251 -5.02 48.41 32.18
C ILE A 251 -3.56 48.79 31.91
N TRP A 252 -3.28 50.06 31.60
CA TRP A 252 -1.91 50.53 31.39
C TRP A 252 -1.03 50.39 32.62
N GLU A 253 -1.55 50.66 33.81
CA GLU A 253 -0.84 50.48 35.08
C GLU A 253 -0.45 49.02 35.29
N ILE A 254 -1.37 48.07 35.05
CA ILE A 254 -1.07 46.64 35.16
C ILE A 254 -0.05 46.20 34.10
N LEU A 255 -0.22 46.61 32.83
CA LEU A 255 0.72 46.28 31.76
C LEU A 255 2.12 46.83 32.06
N ARG A 256 2.19 48.06 32.58
CA ARG A 256 3.45 48.66 33.02
C ARG A 256 4.10 47.84 34.12
N ASP A 257 3.37 47.53 35.18
CA ASP A 257 3.92 46.81 36.32
C ASP A 257 4.40 45.40 35.92
N CYS A 258 3.67 44.73 35.02
CA CYS A 258 3.99 43.37 34.59
C CYS A 258 5.08 43.28 33.51
N PHE A 259 5.15 44.22 32.56
CA PHE A 259 6.06 44.12 31.40
C PHE A 259 7.09 45.24 31.29
N PHE A 260 6.79 46.43 31.81
CA PHE A 260 7.61 47.63 31.66
C PHE A 260 8.09 48.21 33.00
N SER A 261 8.09 47.41 34.07
CA SER A 261 8.52 47.81 35.42
C SER A 261 10.02 47.96 35.55
N SER A 262 10.78 47.56 34.53
CA SER A 262 12.22 47.74 34.45
C SER A 262 12.61 48.10 33.01
N PRO A 263 13.62 48.96 32.83
CA PRO A 263 13.99 49.50 31.52
C PRO A 263 14.57 48.40 30.62
N PHE A 264 14.73 48.72 29.34
CA PHE A 264 15.50 47.91 28.38
C PHE A 264 15.06 46.44 28.28
N GLY A 265 13.76 46.18 28.47
CA GLY A 265 13.15 44.85 28.36
C GLY A 265 13.30 43.95 29.58
N PHE A 266 13.99 44.38 30.64
CA PHE A 266 14.17 43.56 31.85
C PHE A 266 12.86 43.24 32.59
N GLY A 267 11.78 43.98 32.33
CA GLY A 267 10.44 43.66 32.83
C GLY A 267 9.69 42.58 32.03
N ALA A 268 10.16 42.16 30.85
CA ALA A 268 9.39 41.31 29.95
C ALA A 268 9.02 39.93 30.54
N LEU A 269 9.86 39.41 31.42
CA LEU A 269 9.66 38.11 32.10
C LEU A 269 8.97 38.24 33.47
N GLY A 270 8.56 39.44 33.87
CA GLY A 270 7.86 39.72 35.11
C GLY A 270 8.70 40.47 36.16
N PRO A 271 8.06 41.01 37.20
CA PRO A 271 8.68 41.94 38.16
C PRO A 271 9.60 41.31 39.22
N SER A 272 9.77 39.98 39.25
CA SER A 272 10.47 39.25 40.32
C SER A 272 11.81 38.63 39.84
N ASP A 273 12.04 37.36 40.18
CA ASP A 273 13.29 36.60 40.12
C ASP A 273 13.96 36.59 38.73
N ALA A 274 13.17 36.70 37.66
CA ALA A 274 13.71 36.68 36.29
C ALA A 274 14.63 37.88 36.02
N ARG A 275 14.28 39.06 36.54
CA ARG A 275 15.07 40.28 36.40
C ARG A 275 16.38 40.15 37.16
N GLU A 276 16.33 39.68 38.41
CA GLU A 276 17.50 39.47 39.25
C GLU A 276 18.43 38.41 38.66
N GLY A 277 17.87 37.33 38.11
CA GLY A 277 18.62 36.29 37.40
C GLY A 277 19.34 36.82 36.15
N LEU A 278 18.68 37.68 35.36
CA LEU A 278 19.31 38.30 34.18
C LEU A 278 20.44 39.26 34.58
N LEU A 279 20.23 40.10 35.62
CA LEU A 279 21.28 40.99 36.11
C LEU A 279 22.45 40.22 36.74
N THR A 280 22.17 39.11 37.43
CA THR A 280 23.21 38.21 37.96
C THR A 280 24.02 37.60 36.82
N SER A 281 23.34 37.09 35.78
CA SER A 281 23.98 36.54 34.59
C SER A 281 24.86 37.57 33.86
N PHE A 282 24.40 38.82 33.80
CA PHE A 282 25.19 39.92 33.27
C PHE A 282 26.45 40.19 34.10
N ASN A 283 26.30 40.27 35.43
CA ASN A 283 27.42 40.52 36.34
C ASN A 283 28.46 39.38 36.29
N ASP A 284 28.02 38.13 36.20
CA ASP A 284 28.91 36.97 36.05
C ASP A 284 29.66 37.01 34.71
N TRP A 285 28.95 37.30 33.61
CA TRP A 285 29.57 37.51 32.31
C TRP A 285 30.61 38.63 32.35
N ARG A 286 30.27 39.76 32.98
CA ARG A 286 31.17 40.91 33.08
C ARG A 286 32.42 40.58 33.89
N ARG A 287 32.30 39.89 35.03
CA ARG A 287 33.43 39.42 35.84
C ARG A 287 34.38 38.52 35.05
N LEU A 288 33.83 37.65 34.19
CA LEU A 288 34.63 36.79 33.32
C LEU A 288 35.40 37.58 32.25
N CYS A 289 34.86 38.71 31.78
CA CYS A 289 35.47 39.53 30.73
C CYS A 289 36.45 40.59 31.27
N ASP A 290 36.13 41.25 32.38
CA ASP A 290 36.90 42.38 32.93
C ASP A 290 37.92 41.94 34.00
N GLY A 291 37.84 40.70 34.48
CA GLY A 291 38.59 40.21 35.65
C GLY A 291 38.03 40.78 36.96
N ASP A 292 38.47 40.24 38.11
CA ASP A 292 37.98 40.58 39.47
C ASP A 292 38.22 42.05 39.90
N ASN A 293 38.62 42.95 39.00
CA ASN A 293 39.11 44.29 39.31
C ASN A 293 38.03 45.37 39.48
N ASP A 294 36.76 45.09 39.23
CA ASP A 294 35.69 46.06 39.50
C ASP A 294 34.49 45.42 40.22
N SER A 295 34.44 45.61 41.54
CA SER A 295 33.32 45.21 42.40
C SER A 295 32.16 46.20 42.33
N SER A 296 31.89 46.81 41.17
CA SER A 296 30.67 47.59 40.98
C SER A 296 29.53 46.62 40.66
N THR A 297 28.75 46.24 41.67
CA THR A 297 27.47 45.57 41.46
C THR A 297 26.61 46.50 40.63
N ALA A 298 26.47 46.23 39.33
CA ALA A 298 25.65 47.02 38.43
C ALA A 298 24.17 46.76 38.74
N THR A 299 23.67 47.35 39.84
CA THR A 299 22.24 47.51 40.10
C THR A 299 21.65 48.64 39.25
N ASP A 300 22.51 49.43 38.59
CA ASP A 300 22.13 50.56 37.76
C ASP A 300 22.17 50.19 36.28
N TYR A 301 21.01 50.30 35.62
CA TYR A 301 20.84 50.02 34.19
C TYR A 301 21.64 50.98 33.30
N SER A 302 22.17 52.08 33.85
CA SER A 302 23.00 53.06 33.12
C SER A 302 24.24 52.46 32.45
N VAL A 303 24.70 51.28 32.92
CA VAL A 303 25.78 50.53 32.26
C VAL A 303 25.44 50.18 30.81
N PHE A 304 24.19 49.80 30.52
CA PHE A 304 23.78 49.41 29.19
C PHE A 304 23.74 50.60 28.22
N GLU A 305 23.56 51.82 28.73
CA GLU A 305 23.60 53.04 27.93
C GLU A 305 25.02 53.48 27.57
N ARG A 306 25.97 53.29 28.50
CA ARG A 306 27.33 53.81 28.39
C ARG A 306 28.31 52.81 27.78
N ASP A 307 28.12 51.52 28.04
CA ASP A 307 29.01 50.46 27.62
C ASP A 307 28.42 49.66 26.44
N HIS A 308 29.10 49.76 25.31
CA HIS A 308 28.72 49.06 24.08
C HIS A 308 28.72 47.54 24.25
N LEU A 309 29.66 46.97 24.99
CA LEU A 309 29.74 45.51 25.19
C LEU A 309 28.59 45.02 26.07
N ALA A 310 28.27 45.77 27.14
CA ALA A 310 27.11 45.47 27.96
C ALA A 310 25.80 45.54 27.16
N ASN A 311 25.65 46.57 26.32
CA ASN A 311 24.48 46.72 25.46
C ASN A 311 24.36 45.58 24.44
N ARG A 312 25.50 45.12 23.87
CA ARG A 312 25.54 43.97 22.95
C ARG A 312 25.14 42.68 23.66
N TRP A 313 25.65 42.44 24.87
CA TRP A 313 25.25 41.29 25.69
C TRP A 313 23.74 41.27 25.90
N ARG A 314 23.17 42.41 26.29
CA ARG A 314 21.71 42.55 26.50
C ARG A 314 20.94 42.22 25.22
N ASN A 315 21.29 42.87 24.10
CA ASN A 315 20.64 42.64 22.81
C ASN A 315 20.63 41.16 22.43
N VAL A 316 21.80 40.52 22.41
CA VAL A 316 21.93 39.09 22.06
C VAL A 316 21.13 38.20 23.03
N THR A 317 21.15 38.52 24.32
CA THR A 317 20.40 37.78 25.34
C THR A 317 18.89 37.85 25.08
N PHE A 318 18.35 39.05 24.83
CA PHE A 318 16.93 39.22 24.53
C PHE A 318 16.52 38.65 23.17
N GLN A 319 17.40 38.68 22.16
CA GLN A 319 17.16 37.98 20.90
C GLN A 319 17.03 36.47 21.12
N ARG A 320 17.92 35.87 21.93
CA ARG A 320 17.84 34.44 22.27
C ARG A 320 16.60 34.11 23.08
N ILE A 321 16.25 34.93 24.07
CA ILE A 321 15.00 34.81 24.83
C ILE A 321 13.79 34.85 23.90
N TYR A 322 13.77 35.78 22.94
CA TYR A 322 12.69 35.91 21.97
C TYR A 322 12.54 34.66 21.10
N MET A 323 13.64 34.13 20.55
CA MET A 323 13.63 32.90 19.74
C MET A 323 13.12 31.68 20.52
N VAL A 324 13.60 31.49 21.75
CA VAL A 324 13.18 30.36 22.61
C VAL A 324 11.73 30.52 23.09
N SER A 325 11.23 31.75 23.15
CA SER A 325 9.86 32.04 23.56
C SER A 325 8.85 31.99 22.42
N ASP A 326 9.30 31.89 21.17
CA ASP A 326 8.44 31.86 20.00
C ASP A 326 7.85 30.45 19.79
N LYS A 327 6.54 30.38 19.57
CA LYS A 327 5.77 29.12 19.52
C LYS A 327 6.17 28.21 18.34
N ALA A 328 6.80 28.78 17.31
CA ALA A 328 7.23 28.06 16.12
C ALA A 328 8.58 27.34 16.30
N SER A 329 9.38 27.68 17.31
CA SER A 329 10.76 27.19 17.45
C SER A 329 11.23 26.93 18.89
N GLY A 330 10.41 27.27 19.89
CA GLY A 330 10.76 27.15 21.31
C GLY A 330 10.42 25.79 21.92
N ASP A 331 11.30 25.30 22.81
CA ASP A 331 11.02 24.19 23.71
C ASP A 331 10.02 24.67 24.79
N PRO A 332 8.79 24.12 24.87
CA PRO A 332 7.80 24.49 25.89
C PRO A 332 8.27 24.19 27.32
N LEU A 333 9.32 23.39 27.50
CA LEU A 333 9.95 23.11 28.79
C LEU A 333 10.97 24.17 29.22
N SER A 334 11.33 25.12 28.34
CA SER A 334 12.28 26.18 28.66
C SER A 334 11.82 27.01 29.86
N PRO A 335 12.70 27.23 30.87
CA PRO A 335 12.38 28.09 32.01
C PRO A 335 11.94 29.50 31.61
N VAL A 336 12.51 30.04 30.53
CA VAL A 336 12.19 31.36 29.98
C VAL A 336 10.77 31.39 29.43
N HIS A 337 10.37 30.34 28.69
CA HIS A 337 9.01 30.20 28.17
C HIS A 337 7.99 30.13 29.32
N ARG A 338 8.31 29.37 30.37
CA ARG A 338 7.47 29.26 31.59
C ARG A 338 7.30 30.59 32.31
N LEU A 339 8.39 31.35 32.51
CA LEU A 339 8.36 32.66 33.16
C LEU A 339 7.52 33.66 32.34
N ARG A 340 7.70 33.68 31.02
CA ARG A 340 6.89 34.52 30.13
C ARG A 340 5.40 34.16 30.18
N ALA A 341 5.08 32.86 30.08
CA ALA A 341 3.71 32.37 30.16
C ALA A 341 3.07 32.70 31.52
N GLN A 342 3.82 32.58 32.61
CA GLN A 342 3.39 32.97 33.94
C GLN A 342 3.11 34.48 34.04
N ASN A 343 3.99 35.33 33.51
CA ASN A 343 3.78 36.77 33.52
C ASN A 343 2.54 37.20 32.70
N ILE A 344 2.32 36.56 31.54
CA ILE A 344 1.09 36.74 30.74
C ILE A 344 -0.14 36.31 31.55
N ALA A 345 -0.09 35.15 32.21
CA ALA A 345 -1.22 34.65 33.01
C ALA A 345 -1.55 35.57 34.20
N VAL A 346 -0.54 36.05 34.93
CA VAL A 346 -0.71 37.00 36.04
C VAL A 346 -1.31 38.32 35.56
N SER A 347 -0.81 38.85 34.43
CA SER A 347 -1.34 40.08 33.83
C SER A 347 -2.81 39.91 33.44
N LYS A 348 -3.14 38.77 32.82
CA LYS A 348 -4.51 38.44 32.40
C LYS A 348 -5.44 38.34 33.59
N ASP A 349 -5.02 37.64 34.65
CA ASP A 349 -5.83 37.47 35.85
C ASP A 349 -6.10 38.82 36.53
N ARG A 350 -5.08 39.66 36.69
CA ARG A 350 -5.23 41.00 37.29
C ARG A 350 -6.20 41.89 36.51
N ILE A 351 -6.05 41.97 35.18
CA ILE A 351 -6.94 42.79 34.35
C ILE A 351 -8.35 42.19 34.31
N THR A 352 -8.48 40.88 34.15
CA THR A 352 -9.79 40.19 34.11
C THR A 352 -10.55 40.36 35.41
N LYS A 353 -9.87 40.23 36.55
CA LYS A 353 -10.47 40.44 37.88
C LYS A 353 -10.97 41.88 38.03
N TYR A 354 -10.19 42.86 37.59
CA TYR A 354 -10.62 44.27 37.62
C TYR A 354 -11.85 44.49 36.72
N LEU A 355 -11.80 44.05 35.46
CA LEU A 355 -12.92 44.19 34.52
C LEU A 355 -14.18 43.45 34.98
N SER A 356 -14.05 42.29 35.63
CA SER A 356 -15.18 41.56 36.20
C SER A 356 -15.82 42.31 37.35
N SER A 357 -15.00 42.92 38.22
CA SER A 357 -15.53 43.77 39.30
C SER A 357 -16.22 45.02 38.76
N VAL A 358 -15.74 45.60 37.66
CA VAL A 358 -16.42 46.73 36.99
C VAL A 358 -17.73 46.27 36.33
N ALA A 359 -17.74 45.14 35.63
CA ALA A 359 -18.93 44.61 34.98
C ALA A 359 -20.04 44.24 35.98
N ALA A 360 -19.65 43.72 37.15
CA ALA A 360 -20.56 43.40 38.24
C ALA A 360 -21.33 44.64 38.77
N LEU A 361 -20.76 45.85 38.66
CA LEU A 361 -21.46 47.09 39.05
C LEU A 361 -22.71 47.36 38.21
N SER A 362 -22.74 46.86 36.98
CA SER A 362 -23.84 47.01 36.03
C SER A 362 -24.58 45.69 35.79
N TYR A 363 -24.42 44.70 36.68
CA TYR A 363 -24.98 43.35 36.59
C TYR A 363 -24.62 42.60 35.30
N ASN A 364 -23.47 42.93 34.71
CA ASN A 364 -22.94 42.32 33.49
C ASN A 364 -21.77 41.37 33.80
N THR A 365 -21.40 40.57 32.82
CA THR A 365 -20.20 39.72 32.83
C THR A 365 -19.25 40.14 31.74
N VAL A 366 -17.94 39.88 31.91
CA VAL A 366 -16.95 40.13 30.85
C VAL A 366 -17.22 39.18 29.68
N PRO A 367 -17.57 39.70 28.48
CA PRO A 367 -17.88 38.87 27.33
C PRO A 367 -16.60 38.23 26.75
N ASP A 368 -16.77 37.15 25.99
CA ASP A 368 -15.62 36.35 25.53
C ASP A 368 -14.76 37.08 24.47
N ASP A 369 -15.37 37.93 23.63
CA ASP A 369 -14.68 38.82 22.70
C ASP A 369 -13.72 39.79 23.43
N ALA A 370 -14.16 40.36 24.56
CA ALA A 370 -13.33 41.23 25.38
C ALA A 370 -12.17 40.45 26.03
N LYS A 371 -12.35 39.17 26.35
CA LYS A 371 -11.27 38.30 26.88
C LYS A 371 -10.25 37.94 25.79
N GLU A 372 -10.70 37.73 24.56
CA GLU A 372 -9.83 37.50 23.39
C GLU A 372 -9.00 38.76 23.09
N GLU A 373 -9.64 39.92 22.97
CA GLU A 373 -8.93 41.20 22.77
C GLU A 373 -7.95 41.49 23.91
N LEU A 374 -8.31 41.16 25.15
CA LEU A 374 -7.41 41.28 26.30
C LEU A 374 -6.20 40.34 26.18
N GLN A 375 -6.41 39.11 25.71
CA GLN A 375 -5.31 38.18 25.48
C GLN A 375 -4.34 38.71 24.43
N ASP A 376 -4.85 39.28 23.34
CA ASP A 376 -4.04 39.89 22.28
C ASP A 376 -3.30 41.12 22.78
N THR A 377 -3.96 41.96 23.57
CA THR A 377 -3.36 43.12 24.23
C THR A 377 -2.16 42.72 25.09
N ILE A 378 -2.32 41.68 25.92
CA ILE A 378 -1.27 41.20 26.83
C ILE A 378 -0.14 40.52 26.07
N ASN A 379 -0.45 39.73 25.05
CA ASN A 379 0.55 39.10 24.19
C ASN A 379 1.40 40.14 23.49
N LEU A 380 0.77 41.17 22.91
CA LEU A 380 1.45 42.27 22.23
C LEU A 380 2.30 43.10 23.20
N ALA A 381 1.80 43.39 24.41
CA ALA A 381 2.58 44.08 25.44
C ALA A 381 3.84 43.30 25.83
N GLY A 382 3.72 41.97 26.00
CA GLY A 382 4.87 41.11 26.28
C GLY A 382 5.86 41.01 25.11
N GLU A 383 5.37 41.00 23.86
CA GLU A 383 6.23 41.05 22.67
C GLU A 383 7.00 42.37 22.58
N ILE A 384 6.31 43.49 22.78
CA ILE A 384 6.92 44.82 22.78
C ILE A 384 7.98 44.90 23.88
N ALA A 385 7.70 44.42 25.09
CA ALA A 385 8.68 44.43 26.18
C ALA A 385 9.96 43.62 25.84
N LEU A 386 9.83 42.48 25.16
CA LEU A 386 11.00 41.74 24.65
C LEU A 386 11.74 42.54 23.56
N GLN A 387 11.01 43.20 22.66
CA GLN A 387 11.60 44.03 21.63
C GLN A 387 12.42 45.19 22.23
N PHE A 388 11.96 45.82 23.31
CA PHE A 388 12.74 46.82 24.06
C PHE A 388 14.10 46.26 24.54
N GLY A 389 14.18 44.96 24.84
CA GLY A 389 15.42 44.28 25.19
C GLY A 389 16.37 44.03 24.02
N ILE A 390 15.80 43.88 22.81
CA ILE A 390 16.55 43.65 21.58
C ILE A 390 17.06 44.99 21.00
N HIS A 391 16.25 46.04 21.00
CA HIS A 391 16.64 47.37 20.51
C HIS A 391 17.64 48.05 21.44
N SER A 392 18.41 49.03 20.95
CA SER A 392 19.39 49.79 21.76
C SER A 392 18.77 50.32 23.06
N SER A 393 19.57 50.42 24.13
CA SER A 393 19.16 50.87 25.48
C SER A 393 18.83 52.37 25.52
N LYS A 394 18.31 52.90 24.43
CA LYS A 394 17.95 54.29 24.22
C LYS A 394 16.44 54.48 24.21
N LEU A 395 15.66 53.40 24.33
CA LEU A 395 14.21 53.46 24.28
C LEU A 395 13.60 53.39 25.67
N GLU A 396 12.78 54.39 25.98
CA GLU A 396 12.09 54.52 27.25
C GLU A 396 10.59 54.76 27.04
N LEU A 397 9.79 54.19 27.94
CA LEU A 397 8.36 54.44 28.00
C LEU A 397 8.12 55.66 28.90
N ILE A 398 7.57 56.75 28.36
CA ILE A 398 7.15 57.90 29.16
C ILE A 398 5.68 57.78 29.52
N HIS A 399 5.33 58.12 30.76
CA HIS A 399 3.95 58.21 31.21
C HIS A 399 3.49 59.67 31.27
N ALA A 400 2.21 59.91 30.96
CA ALA A 400 1.58 61.17 31.34
C ALA A 400 1.48 61.22 32.87
N ASP A 401 1.79 62.38 33.48
CA ASP A 401 1.71 62.56 34.93
C ASP A 401 0.36 62.14 35.50
N GLN A 402 0.39 61.65 36.75
CA GLN A 402 -0.65 60.87 37.44
C GLN A 402 -1.98 61.60 37.69
N ASP A 403 -2.15 62.81 37.15
CA ASP A 403 -3.41 63.53 37.15
C ASP A 403 -4.27 63.02 35.99
N TYR A 404 -5.10 62.02 36.28
CA TYR A 404 -6.05 61.37 35.36
C TYR A 404 -7.16 62.32 34.81
N GLY A 405 -6.85 63.57 34.49
CA GLY A 405 -7.77 64.53 33.86
C GLY A 405 -7.99 64.29 32.35
N GLY A 406 -7.16 63.45 31.72
CA GLY A 406 -7.18 63.17 30.28
C GLY A 406 -6.93 61.69 29.91
N ASP A 407 -6.80 61.40 28.61
CA ASP A 407 -6.54 60.06 28.07
C ASP A 407 -5.14 59.57 28.49
N PRO A 408 -5.01 58.58 29.39
CA PRO A 408 -3.74 58.14 29.95
C PRO A 408 -3.00 57.28 28.92
N LYS A 409 -2.41 57.93 27.92
CA LYS A 409 -1.65 57.30 26.85
C LYS A 409 -0.15 57.42 27.16
N PRO A 410 0.56 56.32 27.48
CA PRO A 410 2.01 56.36 27.52
C PRO A 410 2.58 56.68 26.14
N GLY A 411 3.69 57.42 26.12
CA GLY A 411 4.44 57.75 24.91
C GLY A 411 5.73 56.95 24.83
N LEU A 412 6.28 56.88 23.63
CA LEU A 412 7.54 56.22 23.35
C LEU A 412 8.62 57.29 23.14
N LEU A 413 9.68 57.25 23.92
CA LEU A 413 10.82 58.15 23.83
C LEU A 413 12.07 57.40 23.39
N LYS A 414 12.84 58.05 22.53
CA LYS A 414 14.23 57.70 22.23
C LYS A 414 15.16 58.73 22.85
N VAL A 415 16.08 58.27 23.68
CA VAL A 415 17.14 59.04 24.33
C VAL A 415 18.43 58.81 23.56
N THR A 416 18.93 59.82 22.86
CA THR A 416 20.24 59.79 22.21
C THR A 416 21.22 60.62 23.02
N HIS A 417 22.28 59.98 23.52
CA HIS A 417 23.43 60.70 24.05
C HIS A 417 24.35 61.07 22.90
N ASP A 418 24.43 62.38 22.61
CA ASP A 418 25.42 62.91 21.67
C ASP A 418 26.61 63.45 22.47
N ALA A 419 27.81 63.00 22.12
CA ALA A 419 29.04 63.34 22.85
C ALA A 419 29.32 64.85 22.85
N ASP A 420 28.84 65.55 21.81
CA ASP A 420 29.08 66.97 21.63
C ASP A 420 27.90 67.86 22.08
N HIS A 421 26.68 67.32 22.22
CA HIS A 421 25.45 68.13 22.37
C HIS A 421 24.57 67.72 23.58
N GLY A 422 24.99 66.74 24.37
CA GLY A 422 24.25 66.29 25.56
C GLY A 422 23.14 65.28 25.25
N VAL A 423 22.17 65.16 26.17
CA VAL A 423 21.05 64.20 26.03
C VAL A 423 19.98 64.78 25.10
N SER A 424 19.88 64.26 23.88
CA SER A 424 18.78 64.56 22.98
C SER A 424 17.63 63.57 23.20
N ARG A 425 16.40 64.08 23.31
CA ARG A 425 15.20 63.28 23.56
C ARG A 425 14.27 63.43 22.37
N GLN A 426 14.08 62.37 21.60
CA GLN A 426 13.16 62.32 20.48
C GLN A 426 11.93 61.51 20.84
N THR A 427 10.77 62.15 20.85
CA THR A 427 9.49 61.48 21.07
C THR A 427 9.06 60.76 19.80
N ILE A 428 9.03 59.42 19.81
CA ILE A 428 8.60 58.57 18.70
C ILE A 428 7.08 58.49 18.63
N VAL A 429 6.42 58.42 19.80
CA VAL A 429 4.96 58.46 19.95
C VAL A 429 4.62 59.48 21.04
N PRO A 430 3.92 60.58 20.72
CA PRO A 430 3.61 61.60 21.71
C PRO A 430 2.58 61.13 22.73
N CYS A 431 2.83 61.40 24.02
CA CYS A 431 1.81 61.41 25.05
C CYS A 431 0.83 62.57 24.72
N LYS A 432 -0.23 62.34 23.94
CA LYS A 432 -1.26 63.36 23.75
C LYS A 432 -2.14 63.44 25.00
N GLY A 433 -1.66 64.16 26.01
CA GLY A 433 -2.48 64.79 27.03
C GLY A 433 -2.47 66.29 26.81
N ARG A 434 -3.37 66.82 25.97
CA ARG A 434 -3.64 68.27 26.00
C ARG A 434 -4.50 68.51 27.22
N SER A 435 -3.93 69.12 28.26
CA SER A 435 -4.69 70.01 29.13
C SER A 435 -5.18 71.18 28.26
N GLN A 436 -6.46 71.18 27.94
CA GLN A 436 -7.19 72.42 27.71
C GLN A 436 -7.85 72.82 29.02
#